data_AF-A0A1G0FVD2-F1
#
_entry.id   AF-A0A1G0FVD2-F1
#
_cell.length_a   1.000
_cell.length_b   1.000
_cell.length_c   1.000
_cell.angle_alpha   90.00
_cell.angle_beta   90.00
_cell.angle_gamma   90.00
#
_symmetry.space_group_name_H-M   'P 1'
#
loop_
_entity.id
_entity.type
_entity.pdbx_description
1 polymer ?
#
loop_
_entity_poly.entity_id
_entity_poly.type
_entity_poly.pdbx_seq_one_letter_code
_entity_poly.pdbx_strand_id
1 'polypeptide(L)'
;MNGFQQGCSPFDKLKANGCLCGSIYVVIFSNNQKKERKMKRHQMRSIAIILCLSTMIFANTGFAKEPLKKERSRSHIEIDPVNTGTYTGDAGKDNFIANCSPCHGDAGKGDGPLMDTLGEGVRPRNLSDANLLSARTDEFLFKTIKSGGAAVGLSEAMPSWKETFTDAEIKQIIQYVRNSICKCKYKK
;
A
#
# COMPACT_ATOMS: atom_id res chain seq x y z
N MET A 1 24.58 42.19 31.06
CA MET A 1 24.58 42.75 32.42
C MET A 1 23.73 41.85 33.30
N ASN A 2 24.17 41.65 34.54
CA ASN A 2 23.72 40.72 35.60
C ASN A 2 24.14 39.27 35.33
N GLY A 3 25.19 38.69 35.93
CA GLY A 3 25.69 38.75 37.34
C GLY A 3 25.31 37.39 37.98
N PHE A 4 26.15 36.56 38.61
CA PHE A 4 27.24 36.73 39.59
C PHE A 4 27.89 35.32 39.69
N GLN A 5 29.21 35.07 39.51
CA GLN A 5 30.31 35.13 40.52
C GLN A 5 29.95 34.46 41.87
N GLN A 6 30.73 33.65 42.58
CA GLN A 6 32.11 33.12 42.64
C GLN A 6 32.03 31.98 43.71
N GLY A 7 32.89 30.95 43.76
CA GLY A 7 34.19 31.07 44.44
C GLY A 7 34.67 29.73 45.04
N CYS A 8 35.82 29.29 44.52
CA CYS A 8 37.05 28.79 45.16
C CYS A 8 37.09 27.96 46.47
N SER A 9 37.62 26.73 46.33
CA SER A 9 38.91 26.21 46.89
C SER A 9 39.05 25.96 48.41
N PRO A 10 40.22 25.51 48.93
CA PRO A 10 40.97 24.23 48.75
C PRO A 10 41.45 23.63 50.11
N PHE A 11 41.70 22.31 50.26
CA PHE A 11 42.65 21.82 51.29
C PHE A 11 43.09 20.35 51.05
N ASP A 12 44.29 20.22 50.46
CA ASP A 12 45.44 19.44 50.93
C ASP A 12 45.30 18.11 51.72
N LYS A 13 46.16 17.17 51.26
CA LYS A 13 46.89 16.12 52.00
C LYS A 13 46.11 14.86 52.39
N LEU A 14 46.52 13.71 51.85
CA LEU A 14 47.39 12.77 52.59
C LEU A 14 47.91 11.66 51.67
N LYS A 15 49.23 11.49 51.70
CA LYS A 15 49.99 10.37 51.13
C LYS A 15 50.30 9.43 52.29
N ALA A 16 49.85 8.18 52.28
CA ALA A 16 50.44 7.10 53.08
C ALA A 16 49.81 5.72 52.78
N ASN A 17 50.65 4.84 52.24
CA ASN A 17 50.89 3.46 52.70
C ASN A 17 49.81 2.39 52.54
N GLY A 18 50.24 1.23 52.03
CA GLY A 18 49.70 -0.05 52.47
C GLY A 18 49.08 -0.90 51.37
N CYS A 19 49.93 -1.47 50.54
CA CYS A 19 49.66 -2.69 49.79
C CYS A 19 49.14 -3.77 50.76
N LEU A 20 48.03 -4.46 50.42
CA LEU A 20 47.70 -5.87 50.73
C LEU A 20 46.18 -6.13 50.67
N CYS A 21 45.63 -6.37 49.48
CA CYS A 21 44.42 -7.21 49.31
C CYS A 21 44.25 -7.62 47.84
N GLY A 22 45.21 -8.38 47.29
CA GLY A 22 45.32 -8.66 45.86
C GLY A 22 44.73 -9.99 45.36
N SER A 23 44.27 -10.92 46.21
CA SER A 23 44.14 -12.32 45.75
C SER A 23 42.74 -12.94 45.78
N ILE A 24 41.72 -12.30 46.37
CA ILE A 24 40.37 -12.89 46.45
C ILE A 24 39.45 -12.39 45.33
N TYR A 25 39.59 -11.14 44.89
CA TYR A 25 38.67 -10.53 43.90
C TYR A 25 38.82 -11.09 42.47
N VAL A 26 39.99 -11.64 42.11
CA VAL A 26 40.26 -12.14 40.75
C VAL A 26 39.52 -13.44 40.45
N VAL A 27 39.28 -14.31 41.45
CA VAL A 27 38.69 -15.63 41.21
C VAL A 27 37.18 -15.55 40.92
N ILE A 28 36.45 -14.63 41.56
CA ILE A 28 35.00 -14.48 41.37
C ILE A 28 34.69 -13.85 40.00
N PHE A 29 35.49 -12.88 39.54
CA PHE A 29 35.28 -12.23 38.24
C PHE A 29 35.58 -13.16 37.04
N SER A 30 36.53 -14.08 37.20
CA SER A 30 36.90 -15.04 36.14
C SER A 30 35.84 -16.12 35.90
N ASN A 31 35.14 -16.57 36.96
CA ASN A 31 34.08 -17.58 36.83
C ASN A 31 32.80 -17.03 36.19
N ASN A 32 32.44 -15.76 36.43
CA ASN A 32 31.24 -15.16 35.85
C ASN A 32 31.39 -14.89 34.34
N GLN A 33 32.57 -14.44 33.91
CA GLN A 33 32.92 -14.25 32.49
C GLN A 33 32.96 -15.57 31.68
N LYS A 34 33.23 -16.71 32.33
CA LYS A 34 33.25 -18.03 31.70
C LYS A 34 31.84 -18.59 31.50
N LYS A 35 30.92 -18.33 32.45
CA LYS A 35 29.52 -18.76 32.40
C LYS A 35 28.74 -18.06 31.28
N GLU A 36 28.93 -16.75 31.10
CA GLU A 36 28.31 -16.00 30.00
C GLU A 36 28.85 -16.40 28.62
N ARG A 37 30.16 -16.63 28.49
CA ARG A 37 30.78 -17.11 27.24
C ARG A 37 30.37 -18.54 26.88
N LYS A 38 29.97 -19.37 27.85
CA LYS A 38 29.48 -20.74 27.62
C LYS A 38 28.01 -20.74 27.20
N MET A 39 27.16 -19.87 27.79
CA MET A 39 25.78 -19.65 27.34
C MET A 39 25.71 -19.08 25.91
N LYS A 40 26.49 -18.05 25.59
CA LYS A 40 26.54 -17.46 24.23
C LYS A 40 26.99 -18.47 23.16
N ARG A 41 27.91 -19.39 23.50
CA ARG A 41 28.36 -20.47 22.60
C ARG A 41 27.30 -21.55 22.39
N HIS A 42 26.48 -21.84 23.40
CA HIS A 42 25.41 -22.84 23.29
C HIS A 42 24.23 -22.28 22.47
N GLN A 43 23.86 -21.02 22.72
CA GLN A 43 22.82 -20.33 21.96
C GLN A 43 23.20 -20.16 20.48
N MET A 44 24.45 -19.80 20.15
CA MET A 44 24.90 -19.72 18.75
C MET A 44 25.01 -21.10 18.06
N ARG A 45 25.34 -22.17 18.79
CA ARG A 45 25.36 -23.54 18.25
C ARG A 45 23.95 -24.07 17.96
N SER A 46 22.97 -23.76 18.81
CA SER A 46 21.58 -24.15 18.61
C SER A 46 20.92 -23.40 17.44
N ILE A 47 21.22 -22.11 17.24
CA ILE A 47 20.71 -21.32 16.11
C ILE A 47 21.31 -21.80 14.77
N ALA A 48 22.61 -22.13 14.74
CA ALA A 48 23.27 -22.62 13.52
C ALA A 48 22.73 -24.00 13.06
N ILE A 49 22.36 -24.89 14.00
CA ILE A 49 21.80 -26.20 13.67
C ILE A 49 20.35 -26.07 13.15
N ILE A 50 19.53 -25.17 13.73
CA ILE A 50 18.17 -24.92 13.27
C ILE A 50 18.16 -24.28 11.86
N LEU A 51 19.07 -23.35 11.59
CA LEU A 51 19.23 -22.77 10.25
C LEU A 51 19.70 -23.80 9.21
N CYS A 52 20.68 -24.66 9.54
CA CYS A 52 21.15 -25.72 8.62
C CYS A 52 20.14 -26.85 8.39
N LEU A 53 19.27 -27.16 9.36
CA LEU A 53 18.20 -28.14 9.17
C LEU A 53 17.04 -27.58 8.32
N SER A 54 16.80 -26.27 8.38
CA SER A 54 15.76 -25.62 7.57
C SER A 54 16.12 -25.49 6.08
N THR A 55 17.42 -25.42 5.74
CA THR A 55 17.86 -25.33 4.34
C THR A 55 17.90 -26.68 3.61
N MET A 56 17.82 -27.80 4.34
CA MET A 56 17.81 -29.16 3.79
C MET A 56 16.43 -29.65 3.30
N ILE A 57 15.35 -28.89 3.54
CA ILE A 57 13.99 -29.27 3.10
C ILE A 57 13.67 -28.78 1.66
N PHE A 58 14.46 -27.86 1.09
CA PHE A 58 14.22 -27.34 -0.27
C PHE A 58 14.92 -28.11 -1.41
N ALA A 59 15.48 -29.29 -1.13
CA ALA A 59 16.19 -30.08 -2.14
C ALA A 59 15.32 -31.16 -2.84
N ASN A 60 14.04 -31.32 -2.51
CA ASN A 60 13.28 -32.48 -3.01
C ASN A 60 11.82 -32.25 -3.44
N THR A 61 11.54 -31.10 -4.06
CA THR A 61 10.44 -31.05 -5.04
C THR A 61 11.05 -30.72 -6.39
N GLY A 62 11.22 -31.75 -7.21
CA GLY A 62 11.70 -31.64 -8.58
C GLY A 62 10.81 -30.68 -9.38
N PHE A 63 11.38 -29.54 -9.74
CA PHE A 63 10.86 -28.71 -10.82
C PHE A 63 11.38 -29.34 -12.11
N ALA A 64 10.53 -30.15 -12.75
CA ALA A 64 10.74 -30.52 -14.13
C ALA A 64 10.98 -29.22 -14.92
N LYS A 65 12.16 -29.10 -15.53
CA LYS A 65 12.46 -28.06 -16.51
C LYS A 65 11.48 -28.24 -17.66
N GLU A 66 10.38 -27.53 -17.59
CA GLU A 66 9.61 -27.20 -18.78
C GLU A 66 10.49 -26.27 -19.62
N PRO A 67 10.71 -26.56 -20.92
CA PRO A 67 11.57 -25.73 -21.75
C PRO A 67 10.93 -24.36 -21.90
N LEU A 68 11.61 -23.33 -21.37
CA LEU A 68 11.34 -21.92 -21.61
C LEU A 68 11.36 -21.64 -23.11
N LYS A 69 10.17 -21.74 -23.73
CA LYS A 69 9.94 -21.19 -25.06
C LYS A 69 9.84 -19.68 -24.92
N LYS A 70 10.97 -19.05 -25.26
CA LYS A 70 11.08 -17.89 -26.14
C LYS A 70 10.43 -16.59 -25.67
N GLU A 71 11.33 -15.63 -25.47
CA GLU A 71 11.20 -14.19 -25.63
C GLU A 71 9.91 -13.52 -25.13
N ARG A 72 10.18 -12.51 -24.29
CA ARG A 72 9.56 -11.18 -24.31
C ARG A 72 9.43 -10.65 -25.76
N SER A 73 8.51 -11.22 -26.52
CA SER A 73 7.94 -10.57 -27.68
C SER A 73 7.00 -9.53 -27.11
N ARG A 74 7.29 -8.28 -27.42
CA ARG A 74 6.33 -7.21 -27.57
C ARG A 74 5.14 -7.77 -28.36
N SER A 75 4.20 -8.41 -27.67
CA SER A 75 2.91 -8.71 -28.25
C SER A 75 2.33 -7.35 -28.56
N HIS A 76 2.21 -7.07 -29.85
CA HIS A 76 1.13 -6.24 -30.33
C HIS A 76 -0.05 -6.44 -29.39
N ILE A 77 -0.49 -5.36 -28.73
CA ILE A 77 -1.90 -5.27 -28.43
C ILE A 77 -2.52 -5.41 -29.82
N GLU A 78 -3.07 -6.58 -30.10
CA GLU A 78 -4.06 -6.69 -31.14
C GLU A 78 -5.20 -5.82 -30.61
N ILE A 79 -5.18 -4.54 -31.01
CA ILE A 79 -6.37 -3.73 -30.94
C ILE A 79 -7.26 -4.39 -31.98
N ASP A 80 -7.99 -5.42 -31.57
CA ASP A 80 -9.09 -5.94 -32.34
C ASP A 80 -10.02 -4.74 -32.56
N PRO A 81 -10.16 -4.23 -33.80
CA PRO A 81 -10.94 -3.02 -34.06
C PRO A 81 -12.45 -3.24 -33.83
N VAL A 82 -12.84 -4.46 -33.46
CA VAL A 82 -14.19 -4.90 -33.14
C VAL A 82 -14.09 -5.90 -31.97
N ASN A 83 -13.70 -5.43 -30.78
CA ASN A 83 -13.90 -6.21 -29.56
C ASN A 83 -15.41 -6.30 -29.28
N THR A 84 -16.05 -7.26 -29.94
CA THR A 84 -17.38 -7.81 -29.63
C THR A 84 -17.28 -8.93 -28.59
N GLY A 85 -16.13 -9.06 -27.93
CA GLY A 85 -15.98 -9.88 -26.74
C GLY A 85 -16.95 -9.38 -25.69
N THR A 86 -17.74 -10.31 -25.16
CA THR A 86 -18.72 -10.08 -24.11
C THR A 86 -18.11 -9.21 -23.03
N TYR A 87 -18.54 -7.94 -22.95
CA TYR A 87 -18.12 -7.01 -21.91
C TYR A 87 -18.61 -7.58 -20.57
N THR A 88 -17.77 -8.35 -19.89
CA THR A 88 -18.12 -8.82 -18.55
C THR A 88 -18.12 -7.59 -17.64
N GLY A 89 -19.15 -7.49 -16.78
CA GLY A 89 -19.25 -6.40 -15.82
C GLY A 89 -18.06 -6.36 -14.84
N ASP A 90 -17.27 -7.43 -14.78
CA ASP A 90 -16.12 -7.59 -13.88
C ASP A 90 -15.01 -6.60 -14.19
N ALA A 91 -14.64 -6.39 -15.45
CA ALA A 91 -13.63 -5.39 -15.81
C ALA A 91 -14.10 -3.96 -15.47
N GLY A 92 -15.40 -3.68 -15.65
CA GLY A 92 -16.02 -2.42 -15.25
C GLY A 92 -16.02 -2.22 -13.73
N LYS A 93 -16.29 -3.28 -12.97
CA LYS A 93 -16.22 -3.29 -11.52
C LYS A 93 -14.81 -3.00 -11.02
N ASP A 94 -13.82 -3.72 -11.53
CA ASP A 94 -12.43 -3.60 -11.08
C ASP A 94 -11.89 -2.19 -11.36
N ASN A 95 -12.17 -1.66 -12.56
CA ASN A 95 -11.82 -0.29 -12.90
C ASN A 95 -12.53 0.74 -12.01
N PHE A 96 -13.81 0.53 -11.70
CA PHE A 96 -14.55 1.40 -10.79
C PHE A 96 -13.97 1.39 -9.37
N ILE A 97 -13.70 0.20 -8.82
CA ILE A 97 -13.17 0.07 -7.46
C ILE A 97 -11.76 0.67 -7.37
N ALA A 98 -10.90 0.42 -8.36
CA ALA A 98 -9.53 0.93 -8.31
C ALA A 98 -9.45 2.46 -8.48
N ASN A 99 -10.33 3.06 -9.30
CA ASN A 99 -10.14 4.43 -9.79
C ASN A 99 -11.26 5.40 -9.40
N CYS A 100 -12.49 4.91 -9.20
CA CYS A 100 -13.65 5.75 -8.94
C CYS A 100 -14.08 5.71 -7.46
N SER A 101 -13.98 4.54 -6.81
CA SER A 101 -14.42 4.38 -5.42
C SER A 101 -13.64 5.20 -4.38
N PRO A 102 -12.36 5.59 -4.58
CA PRO A 102 -11.70 6.49 -3.64
C PRO A 102 -12.45 7.82 -3.40
N CYS A 103 -13.20 8.31 -4.40
CA CYS A 103 -14.06 9.48 -4.25
C CYS A 103 -15.54 9.08 -4.11
N HIS A 104 -16.04 8.16 -4.95
CA HIS A 104 -17.45 7.81 -5.01
C HIS A 104 -17.90 6.78 -3.97
N GLY A 105 -16.97 6.12 -3.26
CA GLY A 105 -17.24 4.98 -2.38
C GLY A 105 -17.54 3.69 -3.16
N ASP A 106 -17.35 2.53 -2.53
CA ASP A 106 -17.55 1.22 -3.18
C ASP A 106 -19.01 0.99 -3.57
N ALA A 107 -19.94 1.54 -2.78
CA ALA A 107 -21.37 1.55 -3.05
C ALA A 107 -21.81 2.73 -3.94
N GLY A 108 -20.89 3.57 -4.39
CA GLY A 108 -21.18 4.73 -5.23
C GLY A 108 -21.96 5.84 -4.53
N LYS A 109 -21.94 5.94 -3.20
CA LYS A 109 -22.75 6.93 -2.45
C LYS A 109 -22.16 8.34 -2.41
N GLY A 110 -20.93 8.51 -2.90
CA GLY A 110 -20.18 9.77 -2.78
C GLY A 110 -19.53 9.95 -1.41
N ASP A 111 -19.30 8.85 -0.70
CA ASP A 111 -18.74 8.75 0.65
C ASP A 111 -17.34 8.12 0.64
N GLY A 112 -16.62 8.24 -0.47
CA GLY A 112 -15.25 7.71 -0.59
C GLY A 112 -14.27 8.43 0.34
N PRO A 113 -13.15 7.77 0.71
CA PRO A 113 -12.17 8.32 1.65
C PRO A 113 -11.51 9.63 1.20
N LEU A 114 -11.56 9.97 -0.09
CA LEU A 114 -11.01 11.21 -0.63
C LEU A 114 -12.02 12.38 -0.65
N MET A 115 -13.26 12.19 -0.22
CA MET A 115 -14.32 13.22 -0.29
C MET A 115 -13.87 14.57 0.30
N ASP A 116 -13.23 14.56 1.48
CA ASP A 116 -12.83 15.80 2.17
C ASP A 116 -11.62 16.49 1.54
N THR A 117 -10.95 15.84 0.58
CA THR A 117 -9.78 16.38 -0.14
C THR A 117 -10.17 17.18 -1.38
N LEU A 118 -11.43 17.12 -1.82
CA LEU A 118 -11.90 17.74 -3.07
C LEU A 118 -12.16 19.25 -2.95
N GLY A 119 -12.03 19.82 -1.75
CA GLY A 119 -12.32 21.22 -1.44
C GLY A 119 -13.68 21.43 -0.78
N GLU A 120 -13.85 22.60 -0.17
CA GLU A 120 -15.07 22.92 0.58
C GLU A 120 -16.30 22.96 -0.35
N GLY A 121 -17.37 22.25 0.03
CA GLY A 121 -18.62 22.19 -0.72
C GLY A 121 -18.61 21.29 -1.97
N VAL A 122 -17.45 20.75 -2.38
CA VAL A 122 -17.36 19.81 -3.50
C VAL A 122 -17.62 18.39 -3.00
N ARG A 123 -18.74 17.78 -3.46
CA ARG A 123 -19.07 16.39 -3.13
C ARG A 123 -19.40 15.58 -4.37
N PRO A 124 -18.87 14.34 -4.50
CA PRO A 124 -19.27 13.44 -5.56
C PRO A 124 -20.78 13.13 -5.45
N ARG A 125 -21.45 13.01 -6.59
CA ARG A 125 -22.88 12.65 -6.58
C ARG A 125 -23.07 11.21 -6.13
N ASN A 126 -24.18 10.94 -5.48
CA ASN A 126 -24.62 9.59 -5.15
C ASN A 126 -25.04 8.85 -6.43
N LEU A 127 -24.15 8.00 -6.93
CA LEU A 127 -24.36 7.14 -8.09
C LEU A 127 -25.33 5.99 -7.81
N SER A 128 -25.62 5.66 -6.56
CA SER A 128 -26.66 4.68 -6.21
C SER A 128 -28.09 5.26 -6.29
N ASP A 129 -28.23 6.59 -6.43
CA ASP A 129 -29.53 7.23 -6.67
C ASP A 129 -30.02 6.91 -8.09
N ALA A 130 -30.92 5.93 -8.17
CA ALA A 130 -31.53 5.50 -9.41
C ALA A 130 -32.29 6.64 -10.12
N ASN A 131 -32.92 7.58 -9.39
CA ASN A 131 -33.66 8.67 -10.01
C ASN A 131 -32.70 9.65 -10.70
N LEU A 132 -31.60 9.98 -10.01
CA LEU A 132 -30.56 10.85 -10.55
C LEU A 132 -29.93 10.26 -11.81
N LEU A 133 -29.50 9.00 -11.74
CA LEU A 133 -28.83 8.32 -12.86
C LEU A 133 -29.81 8.02 -14.00
N SER A 134 -31.06 7.64 -13.72
CA SER A 134 -32.06 7.38 -14.77
C SER A 134 -32.37 8.62 -15.61
N ALA A 135 -32.18 9.83 -15.08
CA ALA A 135 -32.36 11.09 -15.80
C ALA A 135 -31.14 11.51 -16.65
N ARG A 136 -30.12 10.66 -16.76
CA ARG A 136 -28.88 10.93 -17.53
C ARG A 136 -28.69 9.84 -18.57
N THR A 137 -28.35 10.23 -19.79
CA THR A 137 -28.07 9.28 -20.86
C THR A 137 -26.70 8.62 -20.65
N ASP A 138 -26.47 7.48 -21.29
CA ASP A 138 -25.17 6.81 -21.22
C ASP A 138 -24.08 7.63 -21.94
N GLU A 139 -24.42 8.42 -22.95
CA GLU A 139 -23.50 9.36 -23.60
C GLU A 139 -23.05 10.47 -22.64
N PHE A 140 -23.97 10.98 -21.81
CA PHE A 140 -23.62 11.95 -20.77
C PHE A 140 -22.64 11.32 -19.77
N LEU A 141 -22.90 10.11 -19.28
CA LEU A 141 -22.01 9.41 -18.36
C LEU A 141 -20.65 9.12 -19.01
N PHE A 142 -20.65 8.68 -20.26
CA PHE A 142 -19.45 8.42 -21.05
C PHE A 142 -18.59 9.67 -21.19
N LYS A 143 -19.20 10.81 -21.57
CA LYS A 143 -18.49 12.08 -21.67
C LYS A 143 -17.95 12.54 -20.32
N THR A 144 -18.72 12.36 -19.25
CA THR A 144 -18.31 12.73 -17.88
C THR A 144 -17.07 11.95 -17.45
N ILE A 145 -17.01 10.64 -17.70
CA ILE A 145 -15.84 9.82 -17.36
C ILE A 145 -14.67 10.14 -18.31
N LYS A 146 -14.92 10.15 -19.63
CA LYS A 146 -13.86 10.34 -20.63
C LYS A 146 -13.19 11.70 -20.51
N SER A 147 -13.98 12.76 -20.35
CA SER A 147 -13.50 14.16 -20.41
C SER A 147 -13.50 14.88 -19.07
N GLY A 148 -13.92 14.21 -17.98
CA GLY A 148 -14.00 14.80 -16.64
C GLY A 148 -15.25 15.64 -16.41
N GLY A 149 -15.43 16.08 -15.16
CA GLY A 149 -16.62 16.80 -14.73
C GLY A 149 -16.81 18.15 -15.43
N ALA A 150 -15.72 18.91 -15.61
CA ALA A 150 -15.77 20.23 -16.24
C ALA A 150 -16.36 20.22 -17.66
N ALA A 151 -16.11 19.16 -18.43
CA ALA A 151 -16.61 19.02 -19.80
C ALA A 151 -18.14 18.90 -19.93
N VAL A 152 -18.82 18.67 -18.79
CA VAL A 152 -20.28 18.57 -18.69
C VAL A 152 -20.87 19.57 -17.68
N GLY A 153 -20.09 20.59 -17.29
CA GLY A 153 -20.53 21.62 -16.34
C GLY A 153 -20.60 21.14 -14.88
N LEU A 154 -19.85 20.10 -14.52
CA LEU A 154 -19.64 19.65 -13.14
C LEU A 154 -18.27 20.11 -12.63
N SER A 155 -17.96 19.81 -11.37
CA SER A 155 -16.69 20.18 -10.74
C SER A 155 -15.46 19.62 -11.49
N GLU A 156 -14.41 20.43 -11.58
CA GLU A 156 -13.07 20.03 -12.07
C GLU A 156 -12.41 18.96 -11.19
N ALA A 157 -12.89 18.77 -9.96
CA ALA A 157 -12.41 17.73 -9.06
C ALA A 157 -12.65 16.30 -9.60
N MET A 158 -13.55 16.11 -10.57
CA MET A 158 -13.67 14.86 -11.30
C MET A 158 -12.74 14.90 -12.53
N PRO A 159 -11.59 14.19 -12.52
CA PRO A 159 -10.59 14.26 -13.58
C PRO A 159 -11.07 13.60 -14.87
N SER A 160 -10.38 13.91 -15.96
CA SER A 160 -10.54 13.24 -17.25
C SER A 160 -9.82 11.89 -17.25
N TRP A 161 -10.50 10.83 -17.72
CA TRP A 161 -9.94 9.47 -17.79
C TRP A 161 -9.52 9.01 -19.20
N LYS A 162 -9.62 9.87 -20.22
CA LYS A 162 -9.28 9.53 -21.62
C LYS A 162 -7.87 8.94 -21.86
N GLU A 163 -6.90 9.25 -21.01
CA GLU A 163 -5.52 8.74 -21.13
C GLU A 163 -5.30 7.44 -20.36
N THR A 164 -6.26 7.06 -19.51
CA THR A 164 -6.18 5.88 -18.64
C THR A 164 -7.05 4.74 -19.15
N PHE A 165 -8.23 5.05 -19.68
CA PHE A 165 -9.20 4.06 -20.15
C PHE A 165 -9.51 4.23 -21.63
N THR A 166 -9.65 3.09 -22.30
CA THR A 166 -10.25 2.99 -23.63
C THR A 166 -11.75 3.24 -23.58
N ASP A 167 -12.34 3.54 -24.74
CA ASP A 167 -13.79 3.73 -24.87
C ASP A 167 -14.58 2.49 -24.47
N ALA A 168 -14.02 1.29 -24.65
CA ALA A 168 -14.64 0.05 -24.23
C ALA A 168 -14.66 -0.09 -22.70
N GLU A 169 -13.56 0.23 -22.03
CA GLU A 169 -13.45 0.17 -20.56
C GLU A 169 -14.37 1.21 -19.90
N ILE A 170 -14.47 2.42 -20.45
CA ILE A 170 -15.42 3.42 -19.96
C ILE A 170 -16.87 2.91 -20.05
N LYS A 171 -17.22 2.25 -21.16
CA LYS A 171 -18.55 1.63 -21.31
C LYS A 171 -18.79 0.51 -20.30
N GLN A 172 -17.77 -0.30 -19.99
CA GLN A 172 -17.86 -1.33 -18.95
C GLN A 172 -18.09 -0.72 -17.56
N ILE A 173 -17.38 0.36 -17.21
CA ILE A 173 -17.60 1.09 -15.96
C ILE A 173 -19.05 1.59 -15.89
N ILE A 174 -19.58 2.17 -16.96
CA ILE A 174 -20.98 2.62 -17.02
C ILE A 174 -21.94 1.45 -16.81
N GLN A 175 -21.72 0.33 -17.48
CA GLN A 175 -22.55 -0.87 -17.30
C GLN A 175 -22.52 -1.37 -15.85
N TYR A 176 -21.35 -1.36 -15.19
CA TYR A 176 -21.24 -1.69 -13.78
C TYR A 176 -22.06 -0.72 -12.90
N VAL A 177 -21.93 0.60 -13.13
CA VAL A 177 -22.71 1.60 -12.40
C VAL A 177 -24.21 1.39 -12.60
N ARG A 178 -24.65 1.12 -13.83
CA ARG A 178 -26.07 0.87 -14.17
C ARG A 178 -26.62 -0.39 -13.52
N ASN A 179 -25.89 -1.49 -13.63
CA ASN A 179 -26.43 -2.81 -13.29
C ASN A 179 -26.17 -3.21 -11.83
N SER A 180 -25.09 -2.71 -11.23
CA SER A 180 -24.66 -3.13 -9.88
C SER A 180 -24.85 -2.05 -8.82
N ILE A 181 -24.61 -0.78 -9.18
CA ILE A 181 -24.68 0.35 -8.23
C ILE A 181 -26.09 0.94 -8.16
N CYS A 182 -26.58 1.59 -9.23
CA CYS A 182 -27.92 2.21 -9.24
C CYS A 182 -29.05 1.22 -9.54
N LYS A 183 -28.73 0.07 -10.17
CA LYS A 183 -29.70 -0.92 -10.67
C LYS A 183 -30.80 -0.25 -11.51
N CYS A 184 -30.40 0.63 -12.42
CA CYS A 184 -31.27 1.56 -13.11
C CYS A 184 -30.99 1.63 -14.61
N LYS A 185 -31.96 2.13 -15.38
CA LYS A 185 -31.85 2.37 -16.83
C LYS A 185 -32.24 3.81 -17.12
N TYR A 186 -31.70 4.38 -18.20
CA TYR A 186 -32.13 5.70 -18.66
C TYR A 186 -33.64 5.73 -18.91
N LYS A 187 -34.30 6.78 -18.39
CA LYS A 187 -35.72 7.08 -18.62
C LYS A 187 -35.79 8.39 -19.40
N LYS A 188 -36.38 8.32 -20.59
CA LYS A 188 -36.61 9.47 -21.47
C LYS A 188 -37.80 10.29 -20.99
#